data_AF-A0A1E5A735-F1
#
_entry.id   AF-A0A1E5A735-F1
#
_cell.length_a   1.000
_cell.length_b   1.000
_cell.length_c   1.000
_cell.angle_alpha   90.00
_cell.angle_beta   90.00
_cell.angle_gamma   90.00
#
_symmetry.space_group_name_H-M   'P 1'
#
loop_
_entity.id
_entity.type
_entity.pdbx_description
1 polymer ?
#
loop_
_entity_poly.entity_id
_entity_poly.type
_entity_poly.pdbx_seq_one_letter_code
_entity_poly.pdbx_strand_id
1 'polypeptide(L)'
;MIKFLIVVKNNSDNLFLGQTVEKQGTIIELLGNMRFKVELDEDVVQFFSKKIITCKLSGKMFTRHIRIILGDRVKVQITIYDNLIGRIMLRL
;
A
#
# COMPACT_ATOMS: atom_id res chain seq x y z
N MET A 1 20.45 33.69 19.27
CA MET A 1 20.86 32.97 18.05
C MET A 1 19.61 32.85 17.16
N ILE A 2 19.66 33.56 16.05
CA ILE A 2 18.57 34.14 15.23
C ILE A 2 18.43 33.25 13.97
N LYS A 3 17.29 32.93 13.33
CA LYS A 3 16.26 33.76 12.67
C LYS A 3 15.14 32.86 12.10
N PHE A 4 13.91 33.39 12.05
CA PHE A 4 12.88 33.07 11.03
C PHE A 4 13.35 33.54 9.64
N LEU A 5 13.01 32.88 8.52
CA LEU A 5 12.38 33.51 7.33
C LEU A 5 12.15 32.54 6.13
N ILE A 6 10.88 32.32 5.79
CA ILE A 6 10.17 32.46 4.48
C ILE A 6 10.79 31.88 3.18
N VAL A 7 9.89 31.43 2.29
CA VAL A 7 9.87 31.56 0.80
C VAL A 7 10.14 30.24 0.08
N VAL A 8 9.43 29.77 -0.96
CA VAL A 8 8.18 30.03 -1.70
C VAL A 8 8.03 28.79 -2.62
N LYS A 9 6.79 28.47 -2.99
CA LYS A 9 6.35 27.69 -4.17
C LYS A 9 7.41 27.03 -5.09
N ASN A 10 7.04 25.79 -5.44
CA ASN A 10 7.24 25.13 -6.73
C ASN A 10 8.59 24.42 -6.98
N ASN A 11 8.44 23.10 -7.06
CA ASN A 11 8.99 22.18 -8.05
C ASN A 11 10.06 21.20 -7.56
N SER A 12 9.73 19.92 -7.81
CA SER A 12 10.59 18.74 -7.99
C SER A 12 11.53 18.32 -6.86
N ASP A 13 11.19 17.16 -6.28
CA ASP A 13 12.13 16.08 -5.98
C ASP A 13 13.13 16.31 -4.86
N ASN A 14 12.72 16.13 -3.60
CA ASN A 14 13.66 15.72 -2.57
C ASN A 14 13.11 14.60 -1.68
N LEU A 15 13.36 13.39 -2.16
CA LEU A 15 13.60 12.13 -1.45
C LEU A 15 12.40 11.43 -0.80
N PHE A 16 11.59 10.79 -1.66
CA PHE A 16 10.59 9.77 -1.35
C PHE A 16 11.15 8.46 -0.73
N LEU A 17 12.31 8.48 -0.07
CA LEU A 17 12.96 7.27 0.45
C LEU A 17 12.27 6.80 1.74
N GLY A 18 11.22 5.98 1.60
CA GLY A 18 10.53 5.31 2.72
C GLY A 18 9.08 5.72 2.93
N GLN A 19 8.50 6.53 2.05
CA GLN A 19 7.07 6.83 2.13
C GLN A 19 6.25 5.66 1.58
N THR A 20 5.26 5.25 2.37
CA THR A 20 4.32 4.18 2.03
C THR A 20 2.91 4.77 1.98
N VAL A 21 2.14 4.35 0.98
CA VAL A 21 0.76 4.76 0.79
C VAL A 21 -0.14 3.64 1.29
N GLU A 22 -1.16 4.02 2.04
CA GLU A 22 -2.20 3.10 2.50
C GLU A 22 -3.40 3.15 1.55
N LYS A 23 -3.87 1.98 1.12
CA LYS A 23 -5.01 1.81 0.23
C LYS A 23 -5.93 0.70 0.74
N GLN A 24 -7.17 0.74 0.28
CA GLN A 24 -8.15 -0.31 0.51
C GLN A 24 -8.31 -1.14 -0.77
N GLY A 25 -8.65 -2.41 -0.59
CA GLY A 25 -8.89 -3.31 -1.69
C GLY A 25 -9.55 -4.60 -1.28
N THR A 26 -9.91 -5.41 -2.28
CA THR A 26 -10.58 -6.70 -2.14
C THR A 26 -9.67 -7.82 -2.62
N ILE A 27 -9.64 -8.94 -1.90
CA ILE A 27 -8.85 -10.11 -2.33
C ILE A 27 -9.58 -10.88 -3.43
N ILE A 28 -8.92 -11.03 -4.58
CA ILE A 28 -9.44 -11.75 -5.75
C ILE A 28 -8.93 -13.19 -5.78
N GLU A 29 -7.66 -13.43 -5.44
CA GLU A 29 -7.04 -14.76 -5.57
C GLU A 29 -6.01 -15.04 -4.48
N LEU A 30 -5.84 -16.33 -4.18
CA LEU A 30 -4.86 -16.88 -3.25
C LEU A 30 -3.69 -17.50 -4.05
N LEU A 31 -2.50 -16.91 -3.98
CA LEU A 31 -1.32 -17.35 -4.76
C LEU A 31 -0.40 -18.32 -4.01
N GLY A 32 -0.78 -18.76 -2.80
CA GLY A 32 0.08 -19.55 -1.91
C GLY A 32 1.24 -18.74 -1.31
N ASN A 33 2.06 -19.35 -0.45
CA ASN A 33 3.21 -18.70 0.20
C ASN A 33 2.89 -17.35 0.90
N MET A 34 1.69 -17.24 1.47
CA MET A 34 1.16 -16.02 2.08
C MET A 34 1.07 -14.82 1.10
N ARG A 35 0.96 -15.08 -0.20
CA ARG A 35 0.73 -14.08 -1.24
C ARG A 35 -0.72 -14.10 -1.71
N PHE A 36 -1.24 -12.92 -1.99
CA PHE A 36 -2.64 -12.69 -2.34
C PHE A 36 -2.69 -11.69 -3.49
N LYS A 37 -3.61 -11.89 -4.44
CA LYS A 37 -3.96 -10.84 -5.39
C LYS A 37 -5.03 -9.96 -4.77
N VAL A 38 -4.75 -8.66 -4.72
CA VAL A 38 -5.67 -7.66 -4.20
C VAL A 38 -6.02 -6.68 -5.30
N GLU A 39 -7.31 -6.48 -5.52
CA GLU A 39 -7.86 -5.41 -6.33
C GLU A 39 -7.96 -4.14 -5.48
N LEU A 40 -7.37 -3.04 -5.93
CA LEU A 40 -7.48 -1.77 -5.21
C LEU A 40 -8.77 -1.04 -5.56
N ASP A 41 -9.38 -0.40 -4.56
CA ASP A 41 -10.53 0.48 -4.74
C ASP A 41 -10.05 1.83 -5.33
N GLU A 42 -10.65 2.24 -6.44
CA GLU A 42 -10.05 3.06 -7.51
C GLU A 42 -9.80 4.56 -7.20
N ASP A 43 -10.09 5.07 -5.99
CA ASP A 43 -10.49 6.48 -5.90
C ASP A 43 -9.38 7.54 -5.78
N VAL A 44 -8.07 7.20 -5.73
CA VAL A 44 -7.03 8.26 -5.58
C VAL A 44 -5.72 7.99 -6.35
N VAL A 45 -5.60 8.66 -7.51
CA VAL A 45 -4.40 9.15 -8.26
C VAL A 45 -3.80 8.27 -9.40
N GLN A 46 -4.33 8.50 -10.60
CA GLN A 46 -3.70 9.06 -11.84
C GLN A 46 -2.33 8.57 -12.39
N PHE A 47 -1.59 7.66 -11.76
CA PHE A 47 -0.26 7.25 -12.26
C PHE A 47 -0.09 5.75 -12.59
N PHE A 48 -1.09 4.90 -12.37
CA PHE A 48 -0.95 3.44 -12.49
C PHE A 48 -2.01 2.78 -13.38
N SER A 49 -1.53 2.02 -14.36
CA SER A 49 -2.35 1.26 -15.32
C SER A 49 -2.79 -0.13 -14.77
N LYS A 50 -2.32 -0.54 -13.59
CA LYS A 50 -2.54 -1.90 -13.06
C LYS A 50 -3.37 -1.91 -11.77
N LYS A 51 -4.58 -2.47 -11.88
CA LYS A 51 -5.59 -2.57 -10.80
C LYS A 51 -5.29 -3.66 -9.76
N ILE A 52 -4.49 -4.66 -10.15
CA ILE A 52 -4.25 -5.86 -9.35
C ILE A 52 -2.79 -5.91 -8.90
N ILE A 53 -2.60 -6.00 -7.58
CA ILE A 53 -1.29 -6.05 -6.93
C ILE A 53 -1.09 -7.37 -6.20
N THR A 54 0.17 -7.79 -6.08
CA THR A 54 0.53 -8.98 -5.31
C THR A 54 0.95 -8.56 -3.92
N CYS A 55 0.21 -8.98 -2.90
CA CYS A 55 0.46 -8.59 -1.52
C CYS A 55 0.94 -9.76 -0.69
N LYS A 56 1.89 -9.52 0.23
CA LYS A 56 2.24 -10.46 1.30
C LYS A 56 1.53 -10.08 2.60
N LEU A 57 1.16 -11.07 3.39
CA LEU A 57 0.67 -10.85 4.75
C LEU A 57 1.71 -10.11 5.60
N SER A 58 1.28 -9.15 6.41
CA SER A 58 2.17 -8.56 7.42
C SER A 58 2.51 -9.58 8.51
N GLY A 59 3.74 -9.49 9.05
CA GLY A 59 4.13 -10.33 10.19
C GLY A 59 3.17 -10.21 11.39
N LYS A 60 2.65 -9.00 11.67
CA LYS A 60 1.65 -8.77 12.73
C LYS A 60 0.36 -9.57 12.50
N MET A 61 -0.13 -9.62 11.26
CA MET A 61 -1.31 -10.43 10.93
C MET A 61 -1.02 -11.94 11.04
N PHE A 62 0.18 -12.37 10.64
CA PHE A 62 0.58 -13.78 10.70
C PHE A 62 0.66 -14.27 12.15
N THR A 63 1.32 -13.52 13.03
CA THR A 63 1.39 -13.83 14.46
C THR A 63 0.01 -13.86 15.11
N ARG A 64 -0.92 -13.01 14.66
CA ARG A 64 -2.31 -12.98 15.15
C ARG A 64 -3.22 -14.05 14.53
N HIS A 65 -2.68 -14.94 13.70
CA HIS A 65 -3.44 -16.01 13.04
C HIS A 65 -4.70 -15.50 12.31
N ILE A 66 -4.63 -14.27 11.76
CA ILE A 66 -5.75 -13.68 11.03
C ILE A 66 -5.89 -14.42 9.70
N ARG A 67 -7.00 -15.14 9.55
CA ARG A 67 -7.35 -15.84 8.32
C ARG A 67 -7.89 -14.86 7.29
N ILE A 68 -7.45 -15.03 6.04
CA ILE A 68 -7.89 -14.24 4.90
C ILE A 68 -8.56 -15.19 3.91
N ILE A 69 -9.76 -14.83 3.44
CA ILE A 69 -10.52 -15.55 2.43
C ILE A 69 -10.74 -14.67 1.19
N LEU A 70 -11.19 -15.30 0.11
CA LEU A 70 -11.55 -14.61 -1.14
C LEU A 70 -12.74 -13.67 -0.88
N GLY A 71 -12.68 -12.46 -1.44
CA GLY A 71 -13.71 -11.43 -1.26
C GLY A 71 -13.55 -10.59 0.01
N ASP A 72 -12.56 -10.86 0.86
CA ASP A 72 -12.30 -10.01 2.03
C ASP A 72 -11.81 -8.62 1.65
N ARG A 73 -12.26 -7.63 2.42
CA ARG A 73 -11.75 -6.26 2.37
C ARG A 73 -10.51 -6.14 3.23
N VAL A 74 -9.45 -5.58 2.67
CA VAL A 74 -8.16 -5.44 3.32
C VAL A 74 -7.57 -4.06 3.13
N LYS A 75 -6.82 -3.63 4.14
CA LYS A 75 -5.97 -2.45 4.06
C LYS A 75 -4.57 -2.86 3.65
N VAL A 76 -4.10 -2.31 2.55
CA VAL A 76 -2.78 -2.61 1.96
C VAL A 76 -1.88 -1.39 2.06
N GLN A 77 -0.63 -1.63 2.41
CA GLN A 77 0.44 -0.66 2.38
C GLN A 77 1.34 -0.93 1.16
N ILE A 78 1.58 0.11 0.36
CA ILE A 78 2.33 0.04 -0.90
C ILE A 78 3.45 1.07 -0.83
N THR A 79 4.63 0.74 -1.34
CA THR A 79 5.71 1.71 -1.49
C THR A 79 5.52 2.49 -2.78
N ILE A 80 5.79 3.80 -2.75
CA ILE A 80 5.62 4.67 -3.93
C ILE A 80 6.48 4.19 -5.11
N TYR A 81 7.61 3.52 -4.83
CA TYR A 81 8.50 2.97 -5.85
C TYR A 81 7.98 1.64 -6.44
N ASP A 82 7.50 0.71 -5.60
CA ASP A 82 7.12 -0.64 -6.03
C ASP A 82 5.61 -0.88 -5.89
N ASN A 83 4.85 -0.35 -6.83
CA ASN A 83 3.37 -0.45 -6.78
C ASN A 83 2.81 -1.82 -7.21
N LEU A 84 3.68 -2.78 -7.55
CA LEU A 84 3.30 -4.17 -7.86
C LEU A 84 3.26 -5.06 -6.61
N ILE A 85 4.00 -4.68 -5.57
CA ILE A 85 4.19 -5.47 -4.35
C ILE A 85 3.63 -4.70 -3.17
N GLY A 86 2.66 -5.30 -2.49
CA GLY A 86 2.00 -4.71 -1.33
C GLY A 86 2.19 -5.51 -0.05
N ARG A 87 1.84 -4.89 1.08
CA ARG A 87 1.75 -5.55 2.38
C ARG A 87 0.36 -5.42 2.98
N ILE A 88 -0.27 -6.54 3.33
CA ILE A 88 -1.58 -6.54 3.97
C ILE A 88 -1.40 -6.21 5.45
N MET A 89 -1.98 -5.08 5.89
CA MET A 89 -1.85 -4.58 7.26
C MET A 89 -2.98 -5.07 8.16
N LEU A 90 -4.21 -5.05 7.64
CA LEU A 90 -5.41 -5.38 8.41
C LEU A 90 -6.49 -5.93 7.47
N ARG A 91 -7.34 -6.81 8.01
CA ARG A 91 -8.64 -7.17 7.46
C ARG A 91 -9.70 -6.25 8.10
N LEU A 92 -10.52 -5.60 7.27
CA LEU A 92 -11.66 -4.78 7.70
C LEU A 92 -12.84 -5.70 8.01
#